data_AF-A0A834F205-F1
#
_entry.id   AF-A0A834F205-F1
#
_cell.length_a   1.000
_cell.length_b   1.000
_cell.length_c   1.000
_cell.angle_alpha   90.00
_cell.angle_beta   90.00
_cell.angle_gamma   90.00
#
_symmetry.space_group_name_H-M   'P 1'
#
loop_
_entity.id
_entity.type
_entity.pdbx_description
1 polymer ?
#
loop_
_entity_poly.entity_id
_entity_poly.type
_entity_poly.pdbx_seq_one_letter_code
_entity_poly.pdbx_strand_id
1 'polypeptide(L)'
;MAHMRTVEAMLFALLEPRIAPPEPNIPPRVLNMMRTAVGRHFGLMVGESRTSGAQIVRQLMTESVTQQLPRINFPQELLVRYRNHFQMGSRRGGEELCDALLQAMAFYELLCDC
;
A
#
# COMPACT_ATOMS: atom_id res chain seq x y z
N MET A 1 10.00 -0.67 -18.35
CA MET A 1 11.06 -0.48 -17.34
C MET A 1 11.41 1.00 -17.16
N ALA A 2 11.83 1.72 -18.21
CA ALA A 2 12.25 3.13 -18.10
C ALA A 2 11.19 4.04 -17.45
N HIS A 3 9.92 3.92 -17.84
CA HIS A 3 8.83 4.72 -17.26
C HIS A 3 8.77 4.65 -15.73
N MET A 4 8.77 3.44 -15.15
CA MET A 4 8.66 3.27 -13.69
C MET A 4 9.90 3.82 -12.97
N ARG A 5 11.09 3.66 -13.56
CA ARG A 5 12.33 4.22 -13.00
C ARG A 5 12.35 5.75 -13.06
N THR A 6 11.80 6.35 -14.12
CA THR A 6 11.64 7.81 -14.21
C THR A 6 10.66 8.33 -13.16
N VAL A 7 9.49 7.69 -13.02
CA VAL A 7 8.49 8.08 -12.01
C VAL A 7 9.07 7.95 -10.61
N GLU A 8 9.75 6.84 -10.31
CA GLU A 8 10.45 6.62 -9.05
C GLU A 8 11.44 7.75 -8.77
N ALA A 9 12.38 8.02 -9.68
CA ALA A 9 13.38 9.09 -9.51
C ALA A 9 12.74 10.48 -9.32
N MET A 10 11.65 10.77 -10.02
CA MET A 10 10.89 12.01 -9.83
C MET A 10 10.23 12.08 -8.45
N LEU A 11 9.63 10.99 -7.96
CA LEU A 11 9.02 10.96 -6.63
C LEU A 11 10.07 11.15 -5.53
N PHE A 12 11.24 10.49 -5.65
CA PHE A 12 12.37 10.72 -4.74
C PHE A 12 12.83 12.19 -4.76
N ALA A 13 12.97 12.81 -5.94
CA ALA A 13 13.45 14.18 -6.04
C ALA A 13 12.42 15.25 -5.62
N LEU A 14 11.12 14.96 -5.78
CA LEU A 14 10.05 15.94 -5.56
C LEU A 14 9.41 15.86 -4.17
N LEU A 15 9.41 14.68 -3.55
CA LEU A 15 8.81 14.47 -2.21
C LEU A 15 9.81 14.63 -1.06
N GLU A 16 11.12 14.60 -1.34
CA GLU A 16 12.13 14.96 -0.33
C GLU A 16 12.09 16.47 0.00
N PRO A 17 12.24 16.87 1.27
CA PRO A 17 12.15 18.27 1.67
C PRO A 17 13.26 19.10 1.02
N ARG A 18 12.89 20.21 0.37
CA ARG A 18 13.86 21.12 -0.26
C ARG A 18 14.49 22.13 0.69
N ILE A 19 14.01 22.20 1.94
CA ILE A 19 14.12 23.41 2.79
C ILE A 19 15.21 23.30 3.85
N ALA A 20 15.80 22.13 4.10
CA ALA A 20 16.90 22.00 5.05
C ALA A 20 18.12 21.32 4.41
N PRO A 21 19.35 21.77 4.72
CA PRO A 21 20.54 20.99 4.38
C PRO A 21 20.36 19.57 4.93
N PRO A 22 20.83 18.52 4.23
CA PRO A 22 20.71 17.15 4.70
C PRO A 22 21.43 17.03 6.03
N GLU A 23 20.68 17.09 7.13
CA GLU A 23 21.22 16.77 8.44
C GLU A 23 21.59 15.29 8.44
N PRO A 24 22.79 14.92 8.91
CA PRO A 24 23.33 13.57 8.78
C PRO A 24 22.50 12.48 9.48
N ASN A 25 21.48 12.85 10.26
CA ASN A 25 20.67 11.95 11.09
C ASN A 25 19.19 11.88 10.70
N ILE A 26 18.76 12.50 9.59
CA ILE A 26 17.36 12.40 9.14
C ILE A 26 17.23 11.20 8.18
N PRO A 27 16.42 10.18 8.52
CA PRO A 27 16.14 9.09 7.60
C PRO A 27 15.39 9.61 6.36
N PRO A 28 15.59 8.99 5.19
CA PRO A 28 14.91 9.40 3.95
C PRO A 28 13.38 9.32 4.13
N ARG A 29 12.67 10.29 3.55
CA ARG A 29 11.21 10.33 3.59
C ARG A 29 10.58 9.47 2.51
N VAL A 30 11.29 9.24 1.42
CA VAL A 30 10.85 8.37 0.33
C VAL A 30 11.56 7.03 0.43
N LEU A 31 10.78 5.95 0.47
CA LEU A 31 11.28 4.58 0.61
C LEU A 31 10.73 3.70 -0.49
N ASN A 32 11.53 2.73 -0.93
CA ASN A 32 11.10 1.66 -1.81
C ASN A 32 10.81 0.40 -1.00
N MET A 33 9.65 -0.20 -1.23
CA MET A 33 9.27 -1.46 -0.62
C MET A 33 9.18 -2.56 -1.68
N MET A 34 9.77 -3.72 -1.40
CA MET A 34 9.74 -4.84 -2.34
C MET A 34 8.33 -5.40 -2.48
N ARG A 35 7.76 -5.33 -3.69
CA ARG A 35 6.42 -5.84 -4.00
C ARG A 35 6.23 -7.31 -3.61
N THR A 36 7.27 -8.13 -3.75
CA THR A 36 7.26 -9.55 -3.37
C THR A 36 7.25 -9.75 -1.85
N ALA A 37 7.88 -8.87 -1.08
CA ALA A 37 7.82 -8.91 0.38
C ALA A 37 6.40 -8.63 0.87
N VAL A 38 5.75 -7.59 0.32
CA VAL A 38 4.32 -7.31 0.58
C VAL A 38 3.45 -8.49 0.18
N GLY A 39 3.72 -9.08 -1.00
CA GLY A 39 3.00 -10.27 -1.46
C GLY A 39 3.11 -11.45 -0.50
N ARG A 40 4.30 -11.74 0.02
CA ARG A 40 4.52 -12.81 1.01
C ARG A 40 3.80 -12.53 2.33
N HIS A 41 3.88 -11.29 2.81
CA HIS A 41 3.24 -10.85 4.06
C HIS A 41 1.73 -11.14 4.09
N PHE A 42 1.05 -10.94 2.95
CA PHE A 42 -0.38 -11.19 2.83
C PHE A 42 -0.75 -12.56 2.22
N GLY A 43 0.22 -13.46 2.03
CA GLY A 43 -0.05 -14.78 1.43
C GLY A 43 -0.52 -14.71 -0.04
N LEU A 44 -0.15 -13.66 -0.78
CA LEU A 44 -0.54 -13.44 -2.18
C LEU A 44 0.40 -14.09 -3.20
N MET A 45 1.38 -14.87 -2.78
CA MET A 45 2.36 -15.49 -3.69
C MET A 45 1.91 -16.88 -4.12
N VAL A 46 1.96 -17.15 -5.43
CA VAL A 46 1.83 -18.49 -6.04
C VAL A 46 3.10 -18.75 -6.83
N GLY A 47 4.00 -19.56 -6.27
CA GLY A 47 5.38 -19.66 -6.76
C GLY A 47 6.08 -18.31 -6.67
N GLU A 48 6.56 -17.81 -7.81
CA GLU A 48 7.22 -16.49 -7.91
C GLU A 48 6.27 -15.36 -8.32
N SER A 49 5.02 -15.67 -8.66
CA SER A 49 4.03 -14.70 -9.13
C SER A 49 3.13 -14.23 -7.99
N ARG A 50 2.83 -12.93 -7.98
CA ARG A 50 1.89 -12.33 -7.01
C ARG A 50 0.47 -12.29 -7.60
N THR A 51 -0.52 -12.69 -6.81
CA THR A 51 -1.95 -12.62 -7.14
C THR A 51 -2.59 -11.30 -6.70
N SER A 52 -3.84 -11.06 -7.10
CA SER A 52 -4.57 -9.83 -6.77
C SER A 52 -4.90 -9.72 -5.29
N GLY A 53 -4.59 -8.58 -4.68
CA GLY A 53 -4.90 -8.27 -3.28
C GLY A 53 -6.36 -7.89 -3.00
N ALA A 54 -7.22 -7.81 -4.02
CA ALA A 54 -8.54 -7.23 -3.89
C ALA A 54 -9.51 -8.02 -3.01
N GLN A 55 -9.36 -9.34 -2.93
CA GLN A 55 -10.15 -10.15 -2.00
C GLN A 55 -9.79 -9.81 -0.55
N ILE A 56 -8.51 -9.68 -0.24
CA ILE A 56 -8.01 -9.29 1.09
C ILE A 56 -8.53 -7.90 1.46
N VAL A 57 -8.44 -6.92 0.56
CA VAL A 57 -8.93 -5.57 0.84
C VAL A 57 -10.44 -5.55 1.12
N ARG A 58 -11.24 -6.33 0.38
CA ARG A 58 -12.68 -6.46 0.65
C ARG A 58 -12.97 -7.09 2.02
N GLN A 59 -12.17 -8.10 2.39
CA GLN A 59 -12.26 -8.72 3.71
C GLN A 59 -11.91 -7.70 4.81
N LEU A 60 -10.81 -6.97 4.68
CA LEU A 60 -10.39 -5.95 5.63
C LEU A 60 -11.45 -4.84 5.82
N MET A 61 -12.11 -4.41 4.75
CA MET A 61 -13.22 -3.47 4.85
C MET A 61 -14.40 -4.03 5.64
N THR A 62 -14.70 -5.31 5.46
CA THR A 62 -15.78 -5.98 6.20
C THR A 62 -15.39 -6.11 7.67
N GLU A 63 -14.17 -6.58 7.94
CA GLU A 63 -13.62 -6.76 9.29
C GLU A 63 -13.52 -5.46 10.07
N SER A 64 -13.24 -4.33 9.41
CA SER A 64 -13.18 -3.01 10.04
C SER A 64 -14.48 -2.57 10.73
N VAL A 65 -15.61 -3.19 10.37
CA VAL A 65 -16.92 -2.91 10.95
C VAL A 65 -17.38 -4.03 11.87
N THR A 66 -16.96 -5.29 11.60
CA THR A 66 -17.46 -6.46 12.32
C THR A 66 -16.57 -6.91 13.48
N GLN A 67 -15.27 -6.61 13.45
CA GLN A 67 -14.32 -7.00 14.49
C GLN A 67 -14.15 -5.91 15.54
N GLN A 68 -13.96 -6.30 16.80
CA GLN A 68 -13.70 -5.36 17.89
C GLN A 68 -12.30 -4.70 17.79
N LEU A 69 -11.33 -5.42 17.22
CA LEU A 69 -9.95 -4.97 17.02
C LEU A 69 -9.50 -5.25 15.59
N PRO A 70 -9.96 -4.47 14.60
CA PRO A 70 -9.61 -4.70 13.20
C PRO A 70 -8.16 -4.29 12.93
N ARG A 71 -7.52 -4.97 11.96
CA ARG A 71 -6.15 -4.65 11.50
C ARG A 71 -6.02 -3.24 10.93
N ILE A 72 -7.10 -2.71 10.38
CA ILE A 72 -7.18 -1.36 9.82
C ILE A 72 -8.58 -0.79 10.08
N ASN A 73 -8.62 0.48 10.46
CA ASN A 73 -9.86 1.23 10.63
C ASN A 73 -10.14 2.05 9.37
N PHE A 74 -11.34 1.93 8.81
CA PHE A 74 -11.79 2.78 7.73
C PHE A 74 -12.86 3.76 8.24
N PRO A 75 -12.69 5.08 8.00
CA PRO A 75 -13.76 6.04 8.24
C PRO A 75 -15.03 5.64 7.49
N GLN A 76 -16.19 5.67 8.15
CA GLN A 76 -17.46 5.16 7.57
C GLN A 76 -17.86 5.88 6.28
N GLU A 77 -17.63 7.20 6.21
CA GLU A 77 -17.86 8.00 5.00
C GLU A 77 -17.03 7.51 3.81
N LEU A 78 -15.79 7.08 4.09
CA LEU A 78 -14.88 6.55 3.09
C LEU A 78 -15.23 5.12 2.70
N LEU A 79 -15.77 4.30 3.60
CA LEU A 79 -16.21 2.93 3.28
C LEU A 79 -17.30 2.91 2.20
N VAL A 80 -18.29 3.80 2.30
CA VAL A 80 -19.36 3.89 1.30
C VAL A 80 -18.81 4.29 -0.06
N ARG A 81 -17.90 5.28 -0.09
CA ARG A 81 -17.22 5.73 -1.31
C ARG A 81 -16.35 4.64 -1.91
N TYR A 82 -15.51 4.01 -1.10
CA TYR A 82 -14.54 3.02 -1.55
C TYR A 82 -15.19 1.72 -1.97
N ARG A 83 -16.26 1.26 -1.32
CA ARG A 83 -17.00 0.06 -1.75
C ARG A 83 -17.43 0.13 -3.22
N ASN A 84 -17.73 1.33 -3.73
CA ASN A 84 -18.07 1.55 -5.15
C ASN A 84 -16.84 1.71 -6.05
N HIS A 85 -15.70 2.17 -5.52
CA HIS A 85 -14.44 2.27 -6.29
C HIS A 85 -13.72 0.90 -6.40
N PHE A 86 -13.89 0.03 -5.41
CA PHE A 86 -13.45 -1.37 -5.44
C PHE A 86 -14.44 -2.27 -6.19
N GLN A 87 -15.60 -1.77 -6.65
CA GLN A 87 -16.44 -2.48 -7.63
C GLN A 87 -15.75 -2.45 -8.99
N MET A 88 -14.98 -3.51 -9.22
CA MET A 88 -14.09 -3.78 -10.34
C MET A 88 -14.80 -3.80 -11.71
N GLY A 89 -15.01 -2.62 -12.31
CA GLY A 89 -15.40 -2.48 -13.72
C GLY A 89 -14.23 -2.23 -14.69
N SER A 90 -13.08 -1.75 -14.19
CA SER A 90 -11.93 -1.39 -15.03
C SER A 90 -10.66 -2.08 -14.55
N ARG A 91 -10.14 -3.00 -15.39
CA ARG A 91 -9.07 -3.98 -15.14
C ARG A 91 -7.69 -3.45 -14.70
N ARG A 92 -7.52 -2.16 -14.38
CA ARG A 92 -6.21 -1.60 -13.98
C ARG A 92 -6.23 -0.72 -12.73
N GLY A 93 -7.18 0.21 -12.61
CA GLY A 93 -7.16 1.20 -11.52
C GLY A 93 -7.42 0.62 -10.11
N GLY A 94 -8.24 -0.44 -10.03
CA GLY A 94 -8.57 -1.05 -8.73
C GLY A 94 -7.39 -1.82 -8.11
N GLU A 95 -6.50 -2.38 -8.92
CA GLU A 95 -5.39 -3.19 -8.43
C GLU A 95 -4.28 -2.34 -7.82
N GLU A 96 -3.94 -1.20 -8.44
CA GLU A 96 -2.96 -0.26 -7.90
C GLU A 96 -3.41 0.33 -6.56
N LEU A 97 -4.71 0.63 -6.41
CA LEU A 97 -5.29 1.11 -5.16
C LEU A 97 -5.23 0.03 -4.06
N CYS A 98 -5.57 -1.21 -4.40
CA CYS A 98 -5.42 -2.33 -3.47
C CYS A 98 -3.96 -2.50 -3.04
N ASP A 99 -3.03 -2.44 -4.00
CA ASP A 99 -1.62 -2.63 -3.75
C ASP A 99 -1.02 -1.50 -2.90
N ALA A 100 -1.43 -0.25 -3.11
CA ALA A 100 -1.02 0.87 -2.29
C ALA A 100 -1.47 0.71 -0.84
N LEU A 101 -2.72 0.29 -0.61
CA LEU A 101 -3.24 0.05 0.73
C LEU A 101 -2.50 -1.09 1.44
N LEU A 102 -2.31 -2.22 0.75
CA LEU A 102 -1.59 -3.36 1.30
C LEU A 102 -0.12 -3.01 1.58
N GLN A 103 0.53 -2.24 0.71
CA GLN A 103 1.90 -1.78 0.97
C GLN A 103 1.97 -0.90 2.23
N ALA A 104 1.03 0.02 2.44
CA ALA A 104 0.99 0.85 3.63
C ALA A 104 0.79 0.00 4.91
N MET A 105 -0.13 -0.97 4.88
CA MET A 105 -0.36 -1.87 6.00
C MET A 105 0.87 -2.73 6.30
N ALA A 106 1.48 -3.36 5.29
CA ALA A 106 2.69 -4.14 5.48
C ALA A 106 3.84 -3.29 6.00
N PHE A 107 3.94 -2.02 5.60
CA PHE A 107 4.96 -1.12 6.13
C PHE A 107 4.80 -0.92 7.64
N TYR A 108 3.59 -0.65 8.13
CA TYR A 108 3.36 -0.51 9.58
C TYR A 108 3.55 -1.83 10.33
N GLU A 109 3.04 -2.94 9.81
CA GLU A 109 3.12 -4.23 10.48
C GLU A 109 4.58 -4.73 10.55
N LEU A 110 5.34 -4.66 9.45
CA LEU A 110 6.74 -5.13 9.40
C LEU A 110 7.72 -4.22 10.14
N LEU A 111 7.39 -2.94 10.33
CA LEU A 111 8.21 -2.03 11.15
C LEU A 111 7.95 -2.21 12.66
N CYS A 112 6.74 -2.60 13.05
CA CYS A 112 6.38 -2.85 14.43
C CYS A 112 6.88 -4.22 14.94
N ASP A 113 7.31 -5.11 14.05
CA ASP A 113 7.90 -6.42 14.37
C ASP A 113 9.41 -6.35 14.72
N CYS A 114 9.97 -5.14 14.95
CA CYS A 114 11.36 -4.90 15.34
C CYS A 114 11.50 -4.36 16.77
#